data_AF-A0A061BJV1-F1
#
_entry.id   AF-A0A061BJV1-F1
#
_cell.length_a   1.000
_cell.length_b   1.000
_cell.length_c   1.000
_cell.angle_alpha   90.00
_cell.angle_beta   90.00
_cell.angle_gamma   90.00
#
_symmetry.space_group_name_H-M   'P 1'
#
loop_
_entity.id
_entity.type
_entity.pdbx_description
1 polymer ?
#
loop_
_entity_poly.entity_id
_entity_poly.type
_entity_poly.pdbx_seq_one_letter_code
_entity_poly.pdbx_strand_id
1 'polypeptide(L)'
;MTEGANDSLAALLEEVPEPDSVIFLSLCRMGCDENLGRALRKFDCLSVGVEFRAGTWHRDCVSALRDMKLLKEITLDAWTTITTDDLACLITGPKKHPSLETIDLQNIRDVGSNPYGTDSDSDDEWERYDGWTDDFTLKGLADLLEVADKEGVKCEGLAVKLARQELACRRRAAAASKASS
;
A
#
# COMPACT_ATOMS: atom_id res chain seq x y z
N MET A 1 -2.99 31.13 -25.53
CA MET A 1 -3.37 29.94 -24.76
C MET A 1 -2.69 28.76 -25.43
N THR A 2 -1.59 28.28 -24.85
CA THR A 2 -0.91 27.07 -25.32
C THR A 2 -1.65 25.87 -24.74
N GLU A 3 -2.65 25.40 -25.48
CA GLU A 3 -3.23 24.07 -25.29
C GLU A 3 -2.22 23.01 -25.77
N GLY A 4 -2.10 21.92 -25.02
CA GLY A 4 -1.70 20.62 -25.58
C GLY A 4 -0.27 20.14 -25.38
N ALA A 5 0.15 19.99 -24.11
CA ALA A 5 1.10 18.95 -23.69
C ALA A 5 0.97 18.71 -22.17
N ASN A 6 0.66 17.46 -21.76
CA ASN A 6 1.00 16.89 -20.45
C ASN A 6 0.16 17.19 -19.18
N ASP A 7 -1.18 17.09 -19.22
CA ASP A 7 -2.03 17.05 -17.99
C ASP A 7 -2.00 15.68 -17.25
N SER A 8 -0.85 15.00 -17.29
CA SER A 8 -0.65 13.67 -16.71
C SER A 8 0.52 13.71 -15.72
N LEU A 9 0.37 13.12 -14.54
CA LEU A 9 1.36 13.16 -13.48
C LEU A 9 2.67 12.48 -13.91
N ALA A 10 2.62 11.41 -14.69
CA ALA A 10 3.78 10.74 -15.26
C ALA A 10 4.58 11.69 -16.13
N ALA A 11 3.92 12.43 -17.03
CA ALA A 11 4.61 13.39 -17.88
C ALA A 11 5.21 14.55 -17.06
N LEU A 12 4.53 15.04 -16.02
CA LEU A 12 5.11 16.03 -15.11
C LEU A 12 6.39 15.51 -14.45
N LEU A 13 6.36 14.27 -13.93
CA LEU A 13 7.52 13.61 -13.32
C LEU A 13 8.63 13.34 -14.34
N GLU A 14 8.28 13.09 -15.61
CA GLU A 14 9.24 12.93 -16.70
C GLU A 14 9.93 14.25 -17.08
N GLU A 15 9.35 15.41 -16.81
CA GLU A 15 10.00 16.71 -17.03
C GLU A 15 10.92 17.12 -15.87
N VAL A 16 10.86 16.43 -14.72
CA VAL A 16 11.75 16.69 -13.58
C VAL A 16 13.20 16.32 -13.98
N PRO A 17 14.16 17.26 -13.89
CA PRO A 17 15.59 16.95 -14.03
C PRO A 17 16.02 15.94 -12.98
N GLU A 18 17.02 15.09 -13.27
CA GLU A 18 17.47 14.02 -12.35
C GLU A 18 17.64 14.53 -10.91
N PRO A 19 16.72 14.16 -9.99
CA PRO A 19 16.74 14.68 -8.63
C PRO A 19 17.87 13.99 -7.84
N ASP A 20 18.76 14.78 -7.24
CA ASP A 20 19.88 14.26 -6.45
C ASP A 20 19.58 14.23 -4.94
N SER A 21 18.63 15.05 -4.48
CA SER A 21 18.35 15.24 -3.05
C SER A 21 16.92 14.87 -2.61
N VAL A 22 16.12 14.27 -3.49
CA VAL A 22 14.72 13.91 -3.15
C VAL A 22 14.74 12.64 -2.30
N ILE A 23 14.46 12.80 -1.01
CA ILE A 23 14.46 11.69 -0.05
C ILE A 23 13.07 11.06 0.13
N PHE A 24 12.01 11.81 -0.16
CA PHE A 24 10.62 11.39 -0.01
C PHE A 24 9.76 11.93 -1.16
N LEU A 25 8.81 11.13 -1.64
CA LEU A 25 7.90 11.51 -2.73
C LEU A 25 6.45 11.13 -2.39
N SER A 26 5.55 12.11 -2.39
CA SER A 26 4.10 11.89 -2.23
C SER A 26 3.40 12.14 -3.57
N LEU A 27 2.60 11.17 -4.00
CA LEU A 27 1.98 11.13 -5.31
C LEU A 27 0.46 11.13 -5.14
N CYS A 28 -0.22 12.05 -5.81
CA CYS A 28 -1.68 12.11 -5.83
C CYS A 28 -2.18 12.45 -7.23
N ARG A 29 -3.12 11.67 -7.74
CA ARG A 29 -3.83 11.96 -8.99
C ARG A 29 -5.33 11.79 -8.79
N MET A 30 -5.99 12.92 -8.54
CA MET A 30 -7.46 12.96 -8.53
C MET A 30 -7.95 12.79 -9.98
N GLY A 31 -8.50 11.64 -10.33
CA GLY A 31 -8.94 11.33 -11.69
C GLY A 31 -8.85 9.85 -12.04
N CYS A 32 -8.27 9.55 -13.21
CA CYS A 32 -8.06 8.19 -13.70
C CYS A 32 -6.70 7.62 -13.26
N ASP A 33 -6.63 6.29 -13.24
CA ASP A 33 -5.39 5.56 -12.96
C ASP A 33 -4.30 5.92 -13.97
N GLU A 34 -3.08 6.13 -13.47
CA GLU A 34 -1.93 6.47 -14.29
C GLU A 34 -0.73 5.57 -13.97
N ASN A 35 -0.07 5.08 -15.02
CA ASN A 35 1.11 4.26 -14.85
C ASN A 35 2.35 5.12 -14.60
N LEU A 36 2.69 5.28 -13.32
CA LEU A 36 3.86 6.06 -12.90
C LEU A 36 5.17 5.27 -12.93
N GLY A 37 5.14 3.96 -13.24
CA GLY A 37 6.30 3.06 -13.08
C GLY A 37 7.53 3.49 -13.87
N ARG A 38 7.35 4.06 -15.07
CA ARG A 38 8.48 4.60 -15.85
C ARG A 38 9.05 5.88 -15.23
N ALA A 39 8.19 6.82 -14.90
CA ALA A 39 8.60 8.12 -14.35
C ALA A 39 9.28 7.98 -12.98
N LEU A 40 8.82 7.04 -12.15
CA LEU A 40 9.38 6.77 -10.83
C LEU A 40 10.84 6.32 -10.87
N ARG A 41 11.32 5.72 -11.97
CA ARG A 41 12.72 5.26 -12.09
C ARG A 41 13.74 6.40 -12.01
N LYS A 42 13.33 7.65 -12.24
CA LYS A 42 14.19 8.84 -12.07
C LYS A 42 14.50 9.16 -10.61
N PHE A 43 13.72 8.63 -9.68
CA PHE A 43 13.83 8.92 -8.26
C PHE A 43 14.52 7.76 -7.52
N ASP A 44 15.61 7.23 -8.09
CA ASP A 44 16.39 6.14 -7.51
C ASP A 44 17.14 6.53 -6.22
N CYS A 45 17.27 7.84 -5.98
CA CYS A 45 17.83 8.46 -4.78
C CYS A 45 16.89 8.46 -3.56
N LEU A 46 15.62 8.06 -3.73
CA LEU A 46 14.65 7.98 -2.63
C LEU A 46 15.17 7.05 -1.54
N SER A 47 15.30 7.61 -0.33
CA SER A 47 15.93 6.94 0.82
C SER A 47 15.05 6.90 2.06
N VAL A 48 14.02 7.76 2.13
CA VAL A 48 13.05 7.75 3.22
C VAL A 48 11.84 6.96 2.76
N GLY A 49 11.05 7.49 1.83
CA GLY A 49 9.80 6.85 1.48
C GLY A 49 9.11 7.35 0.22
N VAL A 50 8.10 6.60 -0.19
CA VAL A 50 7.17 6.99 -1.25
C VAL A 50 5.75 6.75 -0.77
N GLU A 51 4.89 7.74 -0.98
CA GLU A 51 3.48 7.68 -0.64
C GLU A 51 2.65 7.69 -1.92
N PHE A 52 1.86 6.66 -2.11
CA PHE A 52 0.85 6.58 -3.15
C PHE A 52 -0.50 6.95 -2.55
N ARG A 53 -1.13 7.99 -3.10
CA ARG A 53 -2.52 8.35 -2.81
C ARG A 53 -3.42 7.95 -3.97
N ALA A 54 -4.69 8.33 -3.88
CA ALA A 54 -5.72 8.12 -4.88
C ALA A 54 -5.21 8.20 -6.33
N GLY A 55 -5.48 7.17 -7.14
CA GLY A 55 -5.20 7.12 -8.57
C GLY A 55 -3.74 6.97 -8.98
N THR A 56 -2.80 6.74 -8.03
CA THR A 56 -1.35 6.73 -8.34
C THR A 56 -0.68 5.36 -8.29
N TRP A 57 -1.37 4.34 -7.78
CA TRP A 57 -0.82 2.98 -7.78
C TRP A 57 -1.05 2.31 -9.14
N HIS A 58 0.01 1.69 -9.66
CA HIS A 58 -0.06 0.80 -10.82
C HIS A 58 0.94 -0.34 -10.60
N ARG A 59 0.64 -1.55 -11.11
CA ARG A 59 1.49 -2.74 -10.93
C ARG A 59 2.94 -2.53 -11.36
N ASP A 60 3.15 -1.76 -12.42
CA ASP A 60 4.51 -1.48 -12.93
C ASP A 60 5.36 -0.66 -11.94
N CYS A 61 4.74 0.04 -10.98
CA CYS A 61 5.43 0.71 -9.88
C CYS A 61 6.25 -0.29 -9.05
N VAL A 62 5.79 -1.54 -8.88
CA VAL A 62 6.55 -2.59 -8.17
C VAL A 62 7.95 -2.77 -8.76
N SER A 63 8.07 -2.71 -10.09
CA SER A 63 9.37 -2.84 -10.77
C SER A 63 10.28 -1.65 -10.51
N ALA A 64 9.71 -0.44 -10.46
CA ALA A 64 10.46 0.78 -10.20
C ALA A 64 10.93 0.84 -8.75
N LEU A 65 10.03 0.52 -7.81
CA LEU A 65 10.32 0.49 -6.37
C LEU A 65 11.47 -0.46 -6.07
N ARG A 66 11.48 -1.69 -6.63
CA ARG A 66 12.58 -2.66 -6.44
C ARG A 66 13.97 -2.11 -6.80
N ASP A 67 14.05 -1.22 -7.77
CA ASP A 67 15.31 -0.64 -8.22
C ASP A 67 15.77 0.52 -7.30
N MET A 68 14.90 1.05 -6.44
CA MET A 68 15.19 2.10 -5.45
C MET A 68 15.87 1.52 -4.21
N LYS A 69 17.15 1.18 -4.34
CA LYS A 69 17.90 0.43 -3.32
C LYS A 69 17.99 1.09 -1.94
N LEU A 70 17.70 2.38 -1.82
CA LEU A 70 17.75 3.11 -0.56
C LEU A 70 16.37 3.26 0.10
N LEU A 71 15.28 2.95 -0.61
CA LEU A 71 13.91 3.18 -0.16
C LEU A 71 13.59 2.30 1.06
N LYS A 72 13.14 2.93 2.13
CA LYS A 72 12.83 2.28 3.41
C LYS A 72 11.34 2.12 3.66
N GLU A 73 10.54 3.04 3.14
CA GLU A 73 9.11 3.13 3.47
C GLU A 73 8.24 3.25 2.22
N ILE A 74 7.16 2.48 2.19
CA ILE A 74 6.08 2.62 1.21
C ILE A 74 4.79 2.89 1.97
N THR A 75 4.16 4.02 1.68
CA THR A 75 2.86 4.40 2.24
C THR A 75 1.78 4.27 1.16
N LEU A 76 0.69 3.60 1.48
CA LEU A 76 -0.45 3.38 0.60
C LEU A 76 -1.68 4.00 1.27
N ASP A 77 -2.08 5.16 0.78
CA ASP A 77 -3.15 5.97 1.34
C ASP A 77 -4.53 5.55 0.80
N ALA A 78 -5.59 6.15 1.33
CA ALA A 78 -6.96 5.92 0.94
C ALA A 78 -7.13 5.93 -0.60
N TRP A 79 -7.96 5.00 -1.08
CA TRP A 79 -8.29 4.82 -2.50
C TRP A 79 -7.11 4.39 -3.39
N THR A 80 -6.02 3.86 -2.82
CA THR A 80 -5.05 3.08 -3.59
C THR A 80 -5.56 1.65 -3.83
N THR A 81 -5.64 1.25 -5.10
CA THR A 81 -6.05 -0.10 -5.52
C THR A 81 -4.83 -0.99 -5.65
N ILE A 82 -4.32 -1.51 -4.53
CA ILE A 82 -3.19 -2.45 -4.49
C ILE A 82 -3.67 -3.89 -4.27
N THR A 83 -2.91 -4.87 -4.77
CA THR A 83 -3.16 -6.29 -4.50
C THR A 83 -2.22 -6.85 -3.43
N THR A 84 -2.61 -7.92 -2.76
CA THR A 84 -1.73 -8.64 -1.81
C THR A 84 -0.51 -9.25 -2.49
N ASP A 85 -0.63 -9.66 -3.76
CA ASP A 85 0.45 -10.18 -4.59
C ASP A 85 1.50 -9.12 -4.93
N ASP A 86 1.07 -7.88 -5.18
CA ASP A 86 1.99 -6.76 -5.42
C ASP A 86 2.86 -6.47 -4.19
N LEU A 87 2.26 -6.50 -3.00
CA LEU A 87 2.98 -6.37 -1.74
C LEU A 87 3.91 -7.56 -1.49
N ALA A 88 3.44 -8.79 -1.72
CA ALA A 88 4.25 -10.00 -1.59
C ALA A 88 5.51 -9.93 -2.48
N CYS A 89 5.35 -9.42 -3.69
CA CYS A 89 6.42 -9.17 -4.64
C CYS A 89 7.52 -8.22 -4.12
N LEU A 90 7.18 -7.30 -3.21
CA LEU A 90 8.12 -6.37 -2.59
C LEU A 90 8.75 -6.96 -1.32
N ILE A 91 8.04 -7.82 -0.60
CA ILE A 91 8.45 -8.33 0.70
C ILE A 91 9.31 -9.59 0.61
N THR A 92 8.99 -10.52 -0.30
CA THR A 92 9.62 -11.85 -0.32
C THR A 92 10.04 -12.32 -1.72
N GLY A 93 10.79 -13.41 -1.76
CA GLY A 93 11.29 -14.03 -2.99
C GLY A 93 12.60 -13.41 -3.52
N PRO A 94 13.08 -13.91 -4.67
CA PRO A 94 14.37 -13.53 -5.23
C PRO A 94 14.44 -12.07 -5.72
N LYS A 95 13.27 -11.41 -5.83
CA LYS A 95 13.14 -10.01 -6.25
C LYS A 95 12.54 -9.14 -5.14
N LYS A 96 12.69 -9.53 -3.87
CA LYS A 96 12.27 -8.68 -2.76
C LYS A 96 13.04 -7.36 -2.75
N HIS A 97 12.43 -6.33 -2.21
CA HIS A 97 13.05 -5.02 -2.06
C HIS A 97 14.22 -5.12 -1.06
N PRO A 98 15.43 -4.62 -1.39
CA PRO A 98 16.62 -4.89 -0.59
C PRO A 98 16.66 -4.15 0.76
N SER A 99 16.02 -2.98 0.84
CA SER A 99 16.12 -2.06 2.00
C SER A 99 14.78 -1.67 2.60
N LEU A 100 13.69 -2.34 2.18
CA LEU A 100 12.35 -1.99 2.65
C LEU A 100 12.21 -2.38 4.11
N GLU A 101 11.91 -1.41 4.96
CA GLU A 101 11.75 -1.59 6.41
C GLU A 101 10.26 -1.56 6.79
N THR A 102 9.48 -0.67 6.15
CA THR A 102 8.08 -0.40 6.52
C THR A 102 7.16 -0.33 5.30
N ILE A 103 5.97 -0.93 5.43
CA ILE A 103 4.83 -0.70 4.54
C ILE A 103 3.68 -0.17 5.40
N ASP A 104 3.26 1.07 5.17
CA ASP A 104 2.12 1.67 5.87
C ASP A 104 0.85 1.57 5.00
N LEU A 105 -0.16 0.86 5.52
CA LEU A 105 -1.41 0.51 4.84
C LEU A 105 -2.57 1.34 5.41
N GLN A 106 -2.71 2.56 4.88
CA GLN A 106 -3.78 3.51 5.18
C GLN A 106 -4.92 3.46 4.15
N ASN A 107 -4.84 2.55 3.18
CA ASN A 107 -5.83 2.34 2.13
C ASN A 107 -7.20 1.88 2.66
N ILE A 108 -7.23 1.40 3.90
CA ILE A 108 -8.45 1.04 4.63
C ILE A 108 -8.84 2.14 5.61
N ARG A 109 -10.05 2.67 5.47
CA ARG A 109 -10.54 3.82 6.23
C ARG A 109 -11.55 3.43 7.31
N ASP A 110 -11.41 4.03 8.49
CA ASP A 110 -12.43 3.98 9.54
C ASP A 110 -13.62 4.89 9.17
N VAL A 111 -14.68 4.29 8.65
CA VAL A 111 -15.92 4.98 8.27
C VAL A 111 -16.65 5.53 9.51
N GLY A 112 -16.54 4.87 10.66
CA GLY A 112 -17.16 5.31 11.92
C GLY A 112 -16.50 6.56 12.53
N SER A 113 -15.29 6.90 12.08
CA SER A 113 -14.53 8.07 12.52
C SER A 113 -14.64 9.27 11.55
N ASN A 114 -15.48 9.22 10.52
CA ASN A 114 -15.60 10.30 9.54
C ASN A 114 -16.29 11.54 10.14
N PRO A 115 -15.62 12.71 10.23
CA PRO A 115 -16.22 13.93 10.79
C PRO A 115 -17.29 14.56 9.89
N TYR A 116 -17.40 14.12 8.63
CA TYR A 116 -18.47 14.51 7.72
C TYR A 116 -19.64 13.54 7.89
N GLY A 117 -20.46 13.81 8.91
CA GLY A 117 -21.55 12.95 9.36
C GLY A 117 -22.50 12.53 8.23
N THR A 118 -22.59 11.23 8.01
CA THR A 118 -23.74 10.59 7.39
C THR A 118 -24.63 10.08 8.53
N ASP A 119 -25.67 10.86 8.85
CA ASP A 119 -26.82 10.40 9.63
C ASP A 119 -27.49 9.24 8.87
N SER A 120 -27.16 8.01 9.24
CA SER A 120 -27.86 6.82 8.77
C SER A 120 -28.06 5.90 9.97
N ASP A 121 -29.24 6.02 10.57
CA ASP A 121 -29.76 5.12 11.61
C ASP A 121 -29.96 3.71 11.05
N SER A 122 -28.88 2.94 11.01
CA SER A 122 -28.94 1.50 10.79
C SER A 122 -27.96 0.79 11.71
N ASP A 123 -28.53 0.06 12.66
CA ASP A 123 -27.85 -0.68 13.73
C ASP A 123 -26.86 -1.72 13.18
N ASP A 124 -25.56 -1.47 13.45
CA ASP A 124 -24.69 -2.25 14.36
C ASP A 124 -23.28 -2.65 13.86
N GLU A 125 -22.95 -2.67 12.55
CA GLU A 125 -21.59 -3.09 12.10
C GLU A 125 -21.25 -2.73 10.62
N TRP A 126 -21.64 -1.56 10.09
CA TRP A 126 -21.70 -1.27 8.64
C TRP A 126 -20.34 -1.16 7.91
N GLU A 127 -19.72 -2.33 7.71
CA GLU A 127 -18.48 -2.67 7.01
C GLU A 127 -17.20 -2.34 7.82
N ARG A 128 -16.67 -3.33 8.55
CA ARG A 128 -15.48 -3.22 9.44
C ARG A 128 -14.16 -2.85 8.73
N TYR A 129 -14.20 -2.22 7.58
CA TYR A 129 -13.55 -0.94 7.24
C TYR A 129 -13.44 -0.92 5.72
N ASP A 130 -13.90 0.19 5.11
CA ASP A 130 -14.02 0.38 3.67
C ASP A 130 -12.65 0.30 2.96
N GLY A 131 -12.62 -0.20 1.73
CA GLY A 131 -11.41 -0.34 0.90
C GLY A 131 -10.88 -1.76 0.70
N TRP A 132 -11.57 -2.82 1.18
CA TRP A 132 -11.24 -4.20 0.81
C TRP A 132 -11.64 -4.50 -0.64
N THR A 133 -10.86 -5.32 -1.34
CA THR A 133 -11.15 -5.78 -2.70
C THR A 133 -10.99 -7.30 -2.81
N ASP A 134 -11.41 -7.91 -3.92
CA ASP A 134 -11.21 -9.33 -4.17
C ASP A 134 -9.71 -9.71 -4.20
N ASP A 135 -8.84 -8.77 -4.58
CA ASP A 135 -7.38 -8.96 -4.67
C ASP A 135 -6.63 -8.48 -3.41
N PHE A 136 -7.31 -7.71 -2.55
CA PHE A 136 -6.83 -7.24 -1.25
C PHE A 136 -7.85 -7.57 -0.18
N THR A 137 -7.76 -8.79 0.33
CA THR A 137 -8.68 -9.32 1.34
C THR A 137 -8.03 -9.38 2.72
N LEU A 138 -8.85 -9.36 3.77
CA LEU A 138 -8.38 -9.55 5.16
C LEU A 138 -7.57 -10.84 5.32
N LYS A 139 -8.00 -11.93 4.67
CA LYS A 139 -7.28 -13.21 4.71
C LYS A 139 -5.95 -13.14 3.99
N GLY A 140 -5.92 -12.59 2.77
CA GLY A 140 -4.69 -12.44 2.01
C GLY A 140 -3.67 -11.56 2.74
N LEU A 141 -4.12 -10.46 3.35
CA LEU A 141 -3.27 -9.60 4.16
C LEU A 141 -2.76 -10.34 5.41
N ALA A 142 -3.61 -11.08 6.11
CA ALA A 142 -3.18 -11.89 7.26
C ALA A 142 -2.06 -12.87 6.88
N ASP A 143 -2.20 -13.58 5.76
CA ASP A 143 -1.17 -14.52 5.29
C ASP A 143 0.13 -13.78 4.90
N LEU A 144 0.00 -12.61 4.25
CA LEU A 144 1.12 -11.74 3.91
C LEU A 144 1.88 -11.22 5.15
N LEU A 145 1.17 -10.89 6.24
CA LEU A 145 1.80 -10.41 7.47
C LEU A 145 2.69 -11.46 8.13
N GLU A 146 2.36 -12.75 8.03
CA GLU A 146 3.24 -13.81 8.52
C GLU A 146 4.53 -13.92 7.69
N VAL A 147 4.48 -13.56 6.40
CA VAL A 147 5.65 -13.48 5.53
C VAL A 147 6.47 -12.23 5.86
N ALA A 148 5.81 -11.07 6.00
CA ALA A 148 6.47 -9.81 6.35
C ALA A 148 7.26 -9.92 7.67
N ASP A 149 6.69 -10.56 8.70
CA ASP A 149 7.37 -10.81 9.97
C ASP A 149 8.66 -11.62 9.80
N LYS A 150 8.64 -12.65 8.94
CA LYS A 150 9.80 -13.52 8.69
C LYS A 150 10.89 -12.78 7.91
N GLU A 151 10.49 -11.89 7.01
CA GLU A 151 11.40 -11.08 6.19
C GLU A 151 11.91 -9.83 6.92
N GLY A 152 11.35 -9.52 8.11
CA GLY A 152 11.72 -8.36 8.92
C GLY A 152 11.11 -7.04 8.44
N VAL A 153 10.05 -7.10 7.61
CA VAL A 153 9.33 -5.92 7.11
C VAL A 153 8.17 -5.60 8.04
N LYS A 154 8.15 -4.38 8.59
CA LYS A 154 7.05 -3.91 9.43
C LYS A 154 5.88 -3.49 8.55
N CYS A 155 4.68 -3.94 8.89
CA CYS A 155 3.47 -3.40 8.29
C CYS A 155 2.70 -2.58 9.33
N GLU A 156 2.18 -1.43 8.92
CA GLU A 156 1.43 -0.50 9.75
C GLU A 156 0.08 -0.16 9.13
N GLY A 157 -0.77 0.55 9.89
CA GLY A 157 -2.09 0.99 9.43
C GLY A 157 -3.28 0.16 9.98
N LEU A 158 -4.48 0.61 9.64
CA LEU A 158 -5.73 0.05 10.17
C LEU A 158 -5.99 -1.36 9.65
N ALA A 159 -5.72 -1.59 8.35
CA ALA A 159 -5.79 -2.89 7.70
C ALA A 159 -4.96 -3.94 8.46
N VAL A 160 -3.75 -3.56 8.88
CA VAL A 160 -2.83 -4.43 9.61
C VAL A 160 -3.39 -4.80 10.98
N LYS A 161 -3.93 -3.84 11.73
CA LYS A 161 -4.52 -4.13 13.06
C LYS A 161 -5.59 -5.21 12.97
N LEU A 162 -6.45 -5.15 11.95
CA LEU A 162 -7.47 -6.17 11.71
C LEU A 162 -6.87 -7.52 11.29
N ALA A 163 -5.96 -7.53 10.34
CA ALA A 163 -5.32 -8.76 9.89
C ALA A 163 -4.54 -9.46 11.02
N ARG A 164 -3.95 -8.70 11.95
CA ARG A 164 -3.33 -9.24 13.18
C ARG A 164 -4.34 -9.87 14.13
N GLN A 165 -5.53 -9.28 14.29
CA GLN A 165 -6.61 -9.87 15.07
C GLN A 165 -7.08 -11.20 14.45
N GLU A 166 -7.24 -11.22 13.12
CA GLU A 166 -7.60 -12.42 12.37
C GLU A 166 -6.56 -13.54 12.55
N LEU A 167 -5.25 -13.22 12.43
CA LEU A 167 -4.18 -14.18 12.71
C LEU A 167 -4.25 -14.74 14.14
N ALA A 168 -4.50 -13.90 15.14
CA ALA A 168 -4.64 -14.34 16.52
C ALA A 168 -5.86 -15.27 16.71
N CYS A 169 -6.98 -14.99 16.04
CA CYS A 169 -8.16 -15.86 16.03
C CYS A 169 -7.85 -17.24 15.42
N ARG A 170 -7.19 -17.28 14.24
CA ARG A 170 -6.78 -18.54 13.60
C ARG A 170 -5.87 -19.38 14.48
N ARG A 171 -4.88 -18.75 15.12
CA ARG A 171 -3.94 -19.44 16.02
C ARG A 171 -4.65 -20.05 17.22
N ARG A 172 -5.62 -19.35 17.82
CA ARG A 172 -6.45 -19.87 18.93
C ARG A 172 -7.30 -21.06 18.49
N ALA A 173 -7.97 -20.96 17.33
CA ALA A 173 -8.81 -22.04 16.80
C ALA A 173 -7.99 -23.31 16.49
N ALA A 174 -6.80 -23.16 15.90
CA ALA A 174 -5.90 -24.27 15.61
C ALA A 174 -5.39 -24.95 16.90
N ALA A 175 -5.07 -24.18 17.94
CA ALA A 175 -4.65 -24.72 19.24
C ALA A 175 -5.77 -25.52 19.92
N ALA A 176 -7.00 -25.00 19.92
CA ALA A 176 -8.17 -25.69 20.47
C ALA A 176 -8.47 -27.01 19.75
N SER A 177 -8.34 -27.03 18.42
CA SER A 177 -8.55 -28.24 17.61
C SER A 177 -7.52 -29.33 17.92
N LYS A 178 -6.24 -28.95 18.10
CA LYS A 178 -5.17 -29.87 18.47
C LYS A 178 -5.29 -30.43 19.88
N ALA A 179 -5.85 -29.66 20.82
CA ALA A 179 -6.07 -30.12 22.19
C ALA A 179 -7.27 -31.09 22.33
N SER A 180 -8.13 -31.15 21.31
CA SER A 180 -9.32 -32.01 21.28
C SER A 180 -9.13 -33.27 20.42
N SER A 181 -7.94 -33.47 19.85
CA SER A 181 -7.52 -34.64 19.06
C SER A 181 -6.55 -35.50 19.86
#